data_AF-A0A2W5ZG70-F1
#
_entry.id   AF-A0A2W5ZG70-F1
#
_cell.length_a   1.000
_cell.length_b   1.000
_cell.length_c   1.000
_cell.angle_alpha   90.00
_cell.angle_beta   90.00
_cell.angle_gamma   90.00
#
_symmetry.space_group_name_H-M   'P 1'
#
loop_
_entity.id
_entity.type
_entity.pdbx_description
1 polymer ?
#
loop_
_entity_poly.entity_id
_entity_poly.type
_entity_poly.pdbx_seq_one_letter_code
_entity_poly.pdbx_strand_id
1 'polypeptide(L)'
;MKAVSMQTTPKTSFWLFLITFALVFYGMGAASVESFVNYPIWPLIGANEFRAYHRALTPLIVGYMVIPMVVATILTILLLWFRPASIPRWMVWLAIVLQLVVWISTFTIQLSIQGQLSADGLSLPLIERLRITSFWFRRVPHIANAILFLWMMSVLLRGNLSRSAEA
;
A
#
# COMPACT_ATOMS: atom_id res chain seq x y z
N MET A 1 -24.20 -18.37 -20.85
CA MET A 1 -24.27 -17.29 -19.83
C MET A 1 -23.87 -15.99 -20.49
N LYS A 2 -24.81 -15.04 -20.67
CA LYS A 2 -24.46 -13.68 -21.11
C LYS A 2 -23.66 -13.02 -20.00
N ALA A 3 -22.44 -12.60 -20.29
CA ALA A 3 -21.69 -11.74 -19.38
C ALA A 3 -22.55 -10.50 -19.13
N VAL A 4 -22.97 -10.30 -17.89
CA VAL A 4 -23.60 -9.06 -17.45
C VAL A 4 -22.54 -7.98 -17.64
N SER A 5 -22.61 -7.24 -18.75
CA SER A 5 -21.76 -6.09 -18.98
C SER A 5 -22.25 -4.99 -18.03
N MET A 6 -21.72 -4.99 -16.82
CA MET A 6 -21.99 -3.95 -15.84
C MET A 6 -21.23 -2.69 -16.32
N GLN A 7 -21.82 -1.97 -17.28
CA GLN A 7 -21.29 -0.70 -17.77
C GLN A 7 -21.41 0.32 -16.64
N THR A 8 -20.29 0.60 -15.96
CA THR A 8 -20.26 1.66 -14.94
C THR A 8 -20.19 3.02 -15.62
N THR A 9 -20.83 4.02 -15.01
CA THR A 9 -20.78 5.38 -15.55
C THR A 9 -19.36 5.94 -15.45
N PRO A 10 -18.96 6.86 -16.35
CA PRO A 10 -17.64 7.50 -16.30
C PRO A 10 -17.33 8.15 -14.95
N LYS A 11 -18.36 8.71 -14.28
CA LYS A 11 -18.24 9.32 -12.96
C LYS A 11 -17.87 8.29 -11.88
N THR A 12 -18.50 7.10 -11.90
CA THR A 12 -18.21 6.03 -10.94
C THR A 12 -16.78 5.52 -11.07
N SER A 13 -16.31 5.30 -12.30
CA SER A 13 -14.92 4.86 -12.58
C SER A 13 -13.89 5.89 -12.09
N PHE A 14 -14.19 7.18 -12.26
CA PHE A 14 -13.33 8.27 -11.80
C PHE A 14 -13.20 8.31 -10.27
N TRP A 15 -14.32 8.25 -9.55
CA TRP A 15 -14.30 8.25 -8.08
C TRP A 15 -13.61 7.01 -7.50
N LEU A 16 -13.83 5.84 -8.09
CA LEU A 16 -13.11 4.63 -7.70
C LEU A 16 -11.59 4.82 -7.84
N PHE A 17 -11.14 5.35 -8.97
CA PHE A 17 -9.72 5.64 -9.17
C PHE A 17 -9.20 6.67 -8.16
N LEU A 18 -9.93 7.76 -7.92
CA LEU A 18 -9.49 8.83 -7.00
C LEU A 18 -9.37 8.34 -5.55
N ILE A 19 -10.34 7.55 -5.07
CA ILE A 19 -10.29 6.95 -3.73
C ILE A 19 -9.12 5.98 -3.63
N THR A 20 -8.91 5.14 -4.67
CA THR A 20 -7.77 4.22 -4.71
C THR A 20 -6.45 4.98 -4.68
N PHE A 21 -6.32 6.03 -5.49
CA PHE A 21 -5.16 6.91 -5.54
C PHE A 21 -4.86 7.51 -4.16
N ALA A 22 -5.86 8.07 -3.48
CA ALA A 22 -5.69 8.66 -2.15
C ALA A 22 -5.22 7.61 -1.13
N LEU A 23 -5.80 6.40 -1.14
CA LEU A 23 -5.41 5.32 -0.23
C LEU A 23 -4.01 4.76 -0.51
N VAL A 24 -3.58 4.70 -1.77
CA VAL A 24 -2.20 4.31 -2.13
C VAL A 24 -1.19 5.29 -1.55
N PHE A 25 -1.46 6.60 -1.66
CA PHE A 25 -0.62 7.65 -1.08
C PHE A 25 -0.63 7.63 0.45
N TYR A 26 -1.81 7.42 1.05
CA TYR A 26 -1.94 7.23 2.49
C TYR A 26 -1.10 6.04 2.98
N GLY A 27 -1.24 4.87 2.36
CA GLY A 27 -0.50 3.67 2.73
C GLY A 27 1.01 3.82 2.54
N MET A 28 1.43 4.47 1.45
CA MET A 28 2.83 4.84 1.21
C MET A 28 3.36 5.76 2.32
N GLY A 29 2.60 6.78 2.72
CA GLY A 29 2.92 7.67 3.83
C GLY A 29 3.07 6.91 5.16
N ALA A 30 2.05 6.16 5.55
CA ALA A 30 2.03 5.37 6.78
C ALA A 30 3.19 4.35 6.85
N ALA A 31 3.45 3.62 5.77
CA ALA A 31 4.58 2.70 5.68
C ALA A 31 5.95 3.43 5.74
N SER A 32 6.02 4.70 5.33
CA SER A 32 7.23 5.55 5.50
C SER A 32 7.54 5.74 6.97
N VAL A 33 6.51 6.09 7.76
CA VAL A 33 6.66 6.40 9.18
C VAL A 33 7.15 5.15 9.92
N GLU A 34 6.57 3.99 9.63
CA GLU A 34 7.06 2.72 10.18
C GLU A 34 8.56 2.50 9.87
N SER A 35 8.94 2.62 8.59
CA SER A 35 10.28 2.23 8.14
C SER A 35 11.38 3.23 8.49
N PHE A 36 11.07 4.53 8.46
CA PHE A 36 12.05 5.61 8.62
C PHE A 36 12.00 6.32 9.96
N VAL A 37 10.90 6.17 10.70
CA VAL A 37 10.75 6.81 12.00
C VAL A 37 10.70 5.74 13.09
N ASN A 38 9.74 4.81 13.04
CA ASN A 38 9.54 3.87 14.14
C ASN A 38 10.66 2.83 14.26
N TYR A 39 10.96 2.05 13.21
CA TYR A 39 11.98 1.00 13.32
C TYR A 39 13.37 1.53 13.70
N PRO A 40 13.85 2.70 13.20
CA PRO A 40 15.13 3.26 13.60
C PRO A 40 15.21 3.72 15.07
N ILE A 41 14.09 4.13 15.69
CA ILE A 41 14.09 4.60 17.10
C ILE A 41 13.78 3.48 18.10
N TRP A 42 13.29 2.32 17.66
CA TRP A 42 13.01 1.18 18.54
C TRP A 42 14.20 0.72 19.41
N PRO A 43 15.46 0.76 18.94
CA PRO A 43 16.63 0.48 19.79
C PRO A 43 16.79 1.41 21.01
N LEU A 44 16.12 2.57 21.00
CA LEU A 44 16.16 3.53 22.12
C LEU A 44 15.13 3.20 23.22
N ILE A 45 14.22 2.25 22.96
CA ILE A 45 13.22 1.80 23.92
C ILE A 45 13.90 0.85 24.90
N GLY A 46 13.67 1.05 26.19
CA GLY A 46 14.19 0.15 27.22
C GLY A 46 13.72 -1.30 27.00
N ALA A 47 14.62 -2.25 27.23
CA ALA A 47 14.37 -3.66 26.92
C ALA A 47 13.18 -4.25 27.72
N ASN A 48 12.95 -3.75 28.93
CA ASN A 48 11.86 -4.18 29.80
C ASN A 48 10.50 -3.65 29.31
N GLU A 49 10.51 -2.47 28.71
CA GLU A 49 9.34 -1.73 28.24
C GLU A 49 8.92 -2.15 26.83
N PHE A 50 9.86 -2.63 26.02
CA PHE A 50 9.67 -2.91 24.60
C PHE A 50 8.47 -3.83 24.33
N ARG A 51 8.28 -4.90 25.11
CA ARG A 51 7.14 -5.82 24.90
C ARG A 51 5.79 -5.14 25.11
N ALA A 52 5.67 -4.34 26.16
CA ALA A 52 4.43 -3.61 26.44
C ALA A 52 4.16 -2.57 25.34
N TYR A 53 5.19 -1.80 24.97
CA TYR A 53 5.12 -0.85 23.86
C TYR A 53 4.69 -1.52 22.55
N HIS A 54 5.35 -2.61 22.17
CA HIS A 54 5.15 -3.29 20.89
C HIS A 54 3.76 -3.91 20.78
N ARG A 55 3.27 -4.53 21.87
CA ARG A 55 1.89 -5.06 21.95
C ARG A 55 0.83 -3.97 21.89
N ALA A 56 1.09 -2.80 22.49
CA ALA A 56 0.17 -1.67 22.42
C ALA A 56 0.16 -1.03 21.01
N LEU A 57 1.33 -0.96 20.35
CA LEU A 57 1.48 -0.39 19.02
C LEU A 57 0.85 -1.26 17.92
N THR A 58 1.00 -2.58 18.02
CA THR A 58 0.57 -3.53 16.97
C THR A 58 -0.89 -3.35 16.51
N PRO A 59 -1.92 -3.32 17.39
CA PRO A 59 -3.30 -3.13 16.94
C PRO A 59 -3.54 -1.75 16.30
N LEU A 60 -2.79 -0.72 16.70
CA LEU A 60 -2.88 0.61 16.08
C LEU A 60 -2.33 0.59 14.66
N ILE A 61 -1.19 -0.07 14.44
CA ILE A 61 -0.65 -0.29 13.09
C ILE A 61 -1.66 -1.07 12.23
N VAL A 62 -2.27 -2.13 12.78
CA VAL A 62 -3.27 -2.90 12.04
C VAL A 62 -4.47 -2.02 11.65
N GLY A 63 -5.04 -1.29 12.62
CA GLY A 63 -6.23 -0.46 12.43
C GLY A 63 -5.99 0.70 11.47
N TYR A 64 -4.92 1.46 11.67
CA TYR A 64 -4.66 2.70 10.93
C TYR A 64 -3.82 2.50 9.68
N MET A 65 -2.95 1.49 9.60
CA MET A 65 -2.12 1.30 8.40
C MET A 65 -2.58 0.09 7.58
N VAL A 66 -2.71 -1.09 8.19
CA VAL A 66 -2.94 -2.34 7.44
C VAL A 66 -4.33 -2.35 6.82
N ILE A 67 -5.39 -2.01 7.58
CA ILE A 67 -6.76 -2.02 7.05
C ILE A 67 -6.91 -1.08 5.84
N PRO A 68 -6.50 0.20 5.89
CA PRO A 68 -6.57 1.07 4.71
C PRO A 68 -5.76 0.55 3.51
N MET A 69 -4.62 -0.11 3.74
CA MET A 69 -3.83 -0.72 2.67
C MET A 69 -4.53 -1.95 2.04
N VAL A 70 -5.23 -2.76 2.83
CA VAL A 70 -6.06 -3.86 2.31
C VAL A 70 -7.17 -3.30 1.43
N VAL A 71 -7.87 -2.26 1.91
CA VAL A 71 -8.90 -1.58 1.13
C VAL A 71 -8.31 -1.03 -0.18
N ALA A 72 -7.16 -0.35 -0.13
CA ALA A 72 -6.47 0.15 -1.32
C ALA A 72 -6.19 -0.96 -2.34
N THR A 73 -5.77 -2.14 -1.88
CA THR A 73 -5.47 -3.30 -2.72
C THR A 73 -6.73 -3.85 -3.38
N ILE A 74 -7.81 -4.01 -2.60
CA ILE A 74 -9.11 -4.45 -3.13
C ILE A 74 -9.61 -3.48 -4.20
N LEU A 75 -9.57 -2.16 -3.94
CA LEU A 75 -9.99 -1.16 -4.92
C LEU A 75 -9.08 -1.14 -6.16
N THR A 76 -7.78 -1.38 -6.00
CA THR A 76 -6.85 -1.52 -7.12
C THR A 76 -7.23 -2.71 -8.00
N ILE A 77 -7.63 -3.83 -7.41
CA ILE A 77 -8.12 -5.01 -8.14
C ILE A 77 -9.42 -4.66 -8.88
N LEU A 78 -10.36 -3.94 -8.25
CA LEU A 78 -11.61 -3.50 -8.88
C LEU A 78 -11.38 -2.62 -10.13
N LEU A 79 -10.27 -1.87 -10.20
CA LEU A 79 -9.91 -1.09 -11.40
C LEU A 79 -9.65 -1.97 -12.64
N LEU A 80 -9.41 -3.28 -12.52
CA LEU A 80 -9.32 -4.16 -13.70
C LEU A 80 -10.61 -4.12 -14.54
N TRP A 81 -11.76 -4.02 -13.87
CA TRP A 81 -13.08 -3.95 -14.49
C TRP A 81 -13.61 -2.52 -14.63
N PHE A 82 -13.32 -1.65 -13.67
CA PHE A 82 -13.96 -0.33 -13.54
C PHE A 82 -12.98 0.86 -13.67
N ARG A 83 -11.81 0.67 -14.30
CA ARG A 83 -10.89 1.80 -14.57
C ARG A 83 -11.49 2.76 -15.60
N PRO A 84 -11.14 4.06 -15.49
CA PRO A 84 -11.30 5.01 -16.60
C PRO A 84 -10.68 4.48 -17.91
N ALA A 85 -11.37 4.72 -19.03
CA ALA A 85 -10.95 4.22 -20.35
C ALA A 85 -9.55 4.69 -20.77
N SER A 86 -9.12 5.87 -20.32
CA SER A 86 -7.79 6.43 -20.59
C SER A 86 -6.66 5.65 -19.92
N ILE A 87 -6.95 4.88 -18.86
CA ILE A 87 -5.92 4.12 -18.13
C ILE A 87 -5.78 2.73 -18.76
N PRO A 88 -4.59 2.37 -19.27
CA PRO A 88 -4.37 1.06 -19.87
C PRO A 88 -4.33 -0.07 -18.81
N ARG A 89 -4.77 -1.27 -19.19
CA ARG A 89 -4.87 -2.44 -18.26
C ARG A 89 -3.54 -2.84 -17.64
N TRP A 90 -2.45 -2.74 -18.40
CA TRP A 90 -1.14 -3.19 -17.94
C TRP A 90 -0.66 -2.39 -16.72
N MET A 91 -1.00 -1.10 -16.62
CA MET A 91 -0.66 -0.28 -15.45
C MET A 91 -1.37 -0.80 -14.20
N VAL A 92 -2.65 -1.20 -14.31
CA VAL A 92 -3.40 -1.76 -13.17
C VAL A 92 -2.80 -3.11 -12.75
N TRP A 93 -2.43 -3.98 -13.70
CA TRP A 93 -1.74 -5.23 -13.39
C TRP A 93 -0.40 -5.01 -12.70
N LEU A 94 0.40 -4.06 -13.19
CA LEU A 94 1.67 -3.71 -12.56
C LEU A 94 1.48 -3.22 -11.12
N ALA A 95 0.46 -2.39 -10.88
CA ALA A 95 0.12 -1.92 -9.55
C ALA A 95 -0.24 -3.07 -8.59
N ILE A 96 -1.04 -4.03 -9.07
CA ILE A 96 -1.42 -5.23 -8.31
C ILE A 96 -0.17 -6.07 -7.99
N VAL A 97 0.72 -6.29 -8.97
CA VAL A 97 1.96 -7.05 -8.74
C VAL A 97 2.82 -6.39 -7.68
N LEU A 98 3.00 -5.06 -7.74
CA LEU A 98 3.76 -4.32 -6.72
C LEU A 98 3.13 -4.46 -5.33
N GLN A 99 1.80 -4.36 -5.21
CA GLN A 99 1.09 -4.58 -3.95
C GLN A 99 1.21 -6.02 -3.45
N LEU A 100 1.17 -7.02 -4.34
CA LEU A 100 1.34 -8.43 -3.97
C LEU A 100 2.73 -8.72 -3.43
N VAL A 101 3.79 -8.11 -3.97
CA VAL A 101 5.15 -8.22 -3.39
C VAL A 101 5.17 -7.75 -1.95
N VAL A 102 4.50 -6.62 -1.64
CA VAL A 102 4.35 -6.11 -0.27
C VAL A 102 3.59 -7.10 0.60
N TRP A 103 2.46 -7.63 0.13
CA TRP A 103 1.65 -8.56 0.93
C TRP A 103 2.36 -9.87 1.20
N ILE A 104 2.95 -10.48 0.18
CA ILE A 104 3.69 -11.74 0.30
C ILE A 104 4.84 -11.57 1.28
N SER A 105 5.65 -10.52 1.15
CA SER A 105 6.72 -10.26 2.12
C SER A 105 6.16 -10.02 3.52
N THR A 106 5.07 -9.28 3.65
CA THR A 106 4.44 -9.00 4.95
C THR A 106 4.04 -10.29 5.66
N PHE A 107 3.33 -11.20 4.98
CA PHE A 107 2.87 -12.45 5.55
C PHE A 107 4.01 -13.45 5.83
N THR A 108 5.04 -13.49 4.99
CA THR A 108 6.11 -14.49 5.08
C THR A 108 7.28 -14.07 5.96
N ILE A 109 7.60 -12.77 6.00
CA ILE A 109 8.79 -12.24 6.67
C ILE A 109 8.40 -11.36 7.85
N GLN A 110 7.65 -10.29 7.61
CA GLN A 110 7.42 -9.28 8.65
C GLN A 110 6.54 -9.81 9.78
N LEU A 111 5.47 -10.56 9.51
CA LEU A 111 4.65 -11.13 10.59
C LEU A 111 5.44 -12.05 11.51
N SER A 112 6.35 -12.86 10.95
CA SER A 112 7.22 -13.73 11.75
C SER A 112 8.14 -12.92 12.66
N ILE A 113 8.81 -11.89 12.12
CA ILE A 113 9.69 -11.02 12.91
C ILE A 113 8.91 -10.24 13.98
N GLN A 114 7.76 -9.68 13.63
CA GLN A 114 6.91 -8.94 14.56
C GLN A 114 6.39 -9.86 15.70
N GLY A 115 6.09 -11.12 15.38
CA GLY A 115 5.69 -12.13 16.38
C GLY A 115 6.80 -12.44 17.37
N GLN A 116 8.04 -12.64 16.89
CA GLN A 116 9.21 -12.84 17.74
C GLN A 116 9.47 -11.62 18.64
N LEU A 117 9.44 -10.40 18.07
CA LEU A 117 9.57 -9.16 18.85
C LEU A 117 8.46 -9.00 19.91
N SER A 118 7.24 -9.47 19.63
CA SER A 118 6.11 -9.44 20.60
C SER A 118 6.27 -10.46 21.75
N ALA A 119 6.88 -11.61 21.46
CA ALA A 119 7.05 -12.71 22.41
C ALA A 119 8.31 -12.53 23.27
N ASP A 120 9.45 -12.35 22.60
CA ASP A 120 10.78 -12.40 23.19
C ASP A 120 11.27 -11.01 23.62
N GLY A 121 10.71 -9.95 23.04
CA GLY A 121 11.04 -8.57 23.34
C GLY A 121 12.10 -7.96 22.43
N LEU A 122 12.85 -6.98 22.95
CA LEU A 122 13.78 -6.20 22.15
C LEU A 122 14.90 -7.10 21.59
N SER A 123 15.07 -7.10 20.28
CA SER A 123 16.15 -7.83 19.60
C SER A 123 16.70 -7.00 18.46
N LEU A 124 17.92 -6.46 18.63
CA LEU A 124 18.58 -5.63 17.62
C LEU A 124 18.78 -6.37 16.28
N PRO A 125 19.20 -7.66 16.25
CA PRO A 125 19.31 -8.39 14.99
C PRO A 125 17.97 -8.53 14.25
N LEU A 126 16.86 -8.74 14.99
CA LEU A 126 15.53 -8.83 14.39
C LEU A 126 15.04 -7.47 13.87
N ILE A 127 15.31 -6.39 14.60
CA ILE A 127 14.98 -5.02 14.15
C ILE A 127 15.75 -4.66 12.88
N GLU A 128 17.05 -4.97 12.81
CA GLU A 128 17.82 -4.67 11.60
C GLU A 128 17.36 -5.51 10.41
N ARG A 129 17.07 -6.81 10.62
CA ARG A 129 16.47 -7.66 9.59
C ARG A 129 15.11 -7.11 9.14
N LEU A 130 14.27 -6.65 10.07
CA LEU A 130 12.99 -6.02 9.78
C LEU A 130 13.17 -4.77 8.91
N ARG A 131 14.14 -3.91 9.26
CA ARG A 131 14.44 -2.67 8.54
C ARG A 131 14.91 -2.94 7.11
N ILE A 132 15.89 -3.83 6.93
CA ILE A 132 16.44 -4.19 5.61
C ILE A 132 15.35 -4.81 4.73
N THR A 133 14.63 -5.80 5.25
CA THR A 133 13.58 -6.48 4.47
C THR A 133 12.41 -5.57 4.16
N SER A 134 12.00 -4.71 5.10
CA SER A 134 10.93 -3.72 4.86
C SER A 134 11.35 -2.68 3.82
N PHE A 135 12.62 -2.26 3.79
CA PHE A 135 13.10 -1.35 2.77
C PHE A 135 12.96 -1.94 1.35
N TRP A 136 13.49 -3.15 1.14
CA TRP A 136 13.47 -3.74 -0.20
C TRP A 136 12.10 -4.25 -0.64
N PHE A 137 11.37 -4.93 0.24
CA PHE A 137 10.13 -5.61 -0.15
C PHE A 137 8.85 -4.83 0.13
N ARG A 138 8.93 -3.75 0.92
CA ARG A 138 7.77 -2.88 1.19
C ARG A 138 8.00 -1.48 0.68
N ARG A 139 9.11 -0.84 1.04
CA ARG A 139 9.34 0.57 0.74
C ARG A 139 9.50 0.83 -0.76
N VAL A 140 10.40 0.11 -1.42
CA VAL A 140 10.63 0.26 -2.86
C VAL A 140 9.33 -0.03 -3.66
N PRO A 141 8.60 -1.14 -3.42
CA PRO A 141 7.32 -1.37 -4.09
C PRO A 141 6.25 -0.31 -3.80
N HIS A 142 6.15 0.21 -2.56
CA HIS A 142 5.21 1.29 -2.25
C HIS A 142 5.53 2.57 -3.01
N ILE A 143 6.80 2.96 -3.08
CA ILE A 143 7.25 4.13 -3.86
C ILE A 143 6.93 3.93 -5.34
N ALA A 144 7.32 2.78 -5.90
CA ALA A 144 7.07 2.46 -7.29
C ALA A 144 5.57 2.49 -7.62
N ASN A 145 4.74 1.96 -6.72
CA ASN A 145 3.29 1.96 -6.89
C ASN A 145 2.70 3.37 -6.80
N ALA A 146 3.17 4.21 -5.87
CA ALA A 146 2.74 5.61 -5.78
C ALA A 146 3.12 6.41 -7.04
N ILE A 147 4.33 6.21 -7.58
CA ILE A 147 4.77 6.81 -8.85
C ILE A 147 3.87 6.33 -10.01
N LEU A 148 3.55 5.04 -10.05
CA LEU A 148 2.65 4.48 -11.06
C LEU A 148 1.24 5.08 -10.99
N PHE A 149 0.69 5.26 -9.79
CA PHE A 149 -0.61 5.92 -9.60
C PHE A 149 -0.58 7.41 -9.97
N LEU A 150 0.53 8.12 -9.72
CA LEU A 150 0.75 9.47 -10.26
C LEU A 150 0.79 9.48 -11.78
N TRP A 151 1.44 8.49 -12.38
CA TRP A 151 1.49 8.37 -13.83
C TRP A 151 0.09 8.11 -14.41
N MET A 152 -0.68 7.19 -13.84
CA MET A 152 -2.08 6.96 -14.21
C MET A 152 -2.91 8.24 -14.11
N MET A 153 -2.74 9.02 -13.04
CA MET A 153 -3.42 10.31 -12.88
C MET A 153 -3.04 11.29 -14.00
N SER A 154 -1.75 11.38 -14.36
CA SER A 154 -1.32 12.25 -15.46
C SER A 154 -1.90 11.83 -16.82
N VAL A 155 -2.05 10.53 -17.06
CA VAL A 155 -2.70 9.99 -18.27
C VAL A 155 -4.18 10.35 -18.30
N LEU A 156 -4.86 10.21 -17.15
CA LEU A 156 -6.27 10.55 -17.00
C LEU A 156 -6.53 12.04 -17.26
N LEU A 157 -5.70 12.93 -16.69
CA LEU A 157 -5.80 14.36 -16.89
C LEU A 157 -5.58 14.77 -18.36
N ARG A 158 -4.54 14.22 -19.02
CA ARG A 158 -4.29 14.48 -20.45
C ARG A 158 -5.45 14.05 -21.33
N GLY A 159 -6.02 12.87 -21.07
CA GLY A 159 -7.16 12.37 -21.86
C GLY A 159 -8.45 13.17 -21.66
N ASN A 160 -8.62 13.84 -20.52
CA ASN A 160 -9.75 14.73 -20.30
C ASN A 160 -9.57 16.08 -21.00
N LEU A 161 -8.35 16.63 -20.99
CA LEU A 161 -8.02 17.89 -21.66
C LEU A 161 -8.20 17.81 -23.18
N SER A 162 -7.83 16.69 -23.80
CA SER A 162 -8.03 16.51 -25.24
C SER A 162 -9.52 16.49 -25.62
N ARG A 163 -10.36 15.82 -24.82
CA ARG A 163 -11.81 15.76 -25.06
C ARG A 163 -12.50 17.11 -24.89
N SER A 164 -12.03 17.97 -23.97
CA SER A 164 -12.59 19.32 -23.80
C SER A 164 -12.18 20.29 -24.91
N ALA A 165 -11.07 20.02 -25.62
CA ALA A 165 -10.64 20.84 -26.76
C ALA A 165 -11.38 20.49 -28.06
N GLU A 166 -11.99 19.31 -28.12
CA GLU A 166 -12.75 18.80 -29.28
C GLU A 166 -14.27 19.06 -29.18
N ALA A 167 -14.76 19.55 -28.03
CA ALA A 167 -16.18 19.81 -27.73
C ALA A 167 -16.53 21.30 -27.82
#